data_AF-A0A1Y4E6D2-F1
#
_entry.id   AF-A0A1Y4E6D2-F1
#
_cell.length_a   1.000
_cell.length_b   1.000
_cell.length_c   1.000
_cell.angle_alpha   90.00
_cell.angle_beta   90.00
_cell.angle_gamma   90.00
#
_symmetry.space_group_name_H-M   'P 1'
#
loop_
_entity.id
_entity.type
_entity.pdbx_description
1 polymer ?
#
loop_
_entity_poly.entity_id
_entity_poly.type
_entity_poly.pdbx_seq_one_letter_code
_entity_poly.pdbx_strand_id
1 'polypeptide(L)'
;MRGIVCEGRAQATVEMAVVLPVLLVVALIVYNLMQFAAATARFDHIVADIVMAEAVSPAGGEATADTVENVRSALARAMEGYGVEVAVACEQGEGEASTVLSLIGALHTYRCTMRFTVWPGPLSIAGVSLGAPAELVHERSVTIDPWRSGVVV
;
A
#
# COMPACT_ATOMS: atom_id res chain seq x y z
N MET A 1 -35.72 48.64 21.64
CA MET A 1 -35.66 47.17 21.71
C MET A 1 -35.36 46.62 20.31
N ARG A 2 -34.10 46.74 19.84
CA ARG A 2 -33.62 46.25 18.52
C ARG A 2 -32.12 45.98 18.68
N GLY A 3 -31.77 44.74 19.01
CA GLY A 3 -30.37 44.32 19.22
C GLY A 3 -30.22 42.81 19.34
N ILE A 4 -31.23 42.14 19.90
CA ILE A 4 -31.17 40.72 20.28
C ILE A 4 -31.18 39.77 19.05
N VAL A 5 -31.74 40.19 17.90
CA VAL A 5 -31.86 39.31 16.71
C VAL A 5 -30.54 39.14 15.96
N CYS A 6 -29.59 40.07 16.09
CA CYS A 6 -28.29 39.99 15.42
C CYS A 6 -27.29 39.08 16.17
N GLU A 7 -27.43 38.99 17.49
CA GLU A 7 -26.51 38.26 18.38
C GLU A 7 -26.57 36.75 18.13
N GLY A 8 -27.78 36.17 18.00
CA GLY A 8 -27.94 34.73 17.72
C GLY A 8 -27.45 34.30 16.32
N ARG A 9 -27.54 35.18 15.31
CA ARG A 9 -27.01 34.90 13.96
C ARG A 9 -25.49 34.99 13.91
N ALA A 10 -24.91 35.97 14.61
CA ALA A 10 -23.46 36.10 14.72
C ALA A 10 -22.88 34.93 15.52
N GLN A 11 -23.50 34.54 16.63
CA GLN A 11 -23.04 33.43 17.46
C GLN A 11 -23.13 32.08 16.74
N ALA A 12 -24.23 31.77 16.05
CA ALA A 12 -24.32 30.56 15.22
C ALA A 12 -23.27 30.52 14.09
N THR A 13 -22.85 31.68 13.58
CA THR A 13 -21.77 31.78 12.60
C THR A 13 -20.40 31.53 13.23
N VAL A 14 -20.17 31.99 14.46
CA VAL A 14 -18.90 31.78 15.19
C VAL A 14 -18.72 30.30 15.56
N GLU A 15 -19.78 29.62 15.99
CA GLU A 15 -19.75 28.17 16.23
C GLU A 15 -19.43 27.41 14.93
N MET A 16 -20.10 27.76 13.81
CA MET A 16 -19.84 27.14 12.51
C MET A 16 -18.45 27.46 11.95
N ALA A 17 -17.86 28.61 12.27
CA ALA A 17 -16.52 28.99 11.83
C ALA A 17 -15.42 28.11 12.44
N VAL A 18 -15.66 27.56 13.64
CA VAL A 18 -14.74 26.62 14.28
C VAL A 18 -15.03 25.18 13.84
N VAL A 19 -16.31 24.83 13.65
CA VAL A 19 -16.73 23.48 13.25
C VAL A 19 -16.34 23.17 11.80
N LEU A 20 -16.47 24.12 10.88
CA LEU A 20 -16.20 23.89 9.45
C LEU A 20 -14.76 23.42 9.17
N PRO A 21 -13.69 24.08 9.69
CA PRO A 21 -12.33 23.59 9.52
C PRO A 21 -12.13 22.17 10.05
N VAL A 22 -12.70 21.85 11.21
CA VAL A 22 -12.63 20.51 11.80
C VAL A 22 -13.31 19.49 10.90
N LEU A 23 -14.51 19.79 10.40
CA LEU A 23 -15.22 18.92 9.46
C LEU A 23 -14.43 18.71 8.15
N LEU A 24 -13.76 19.74 7.64
CA LEU A 24 -12.91 19.61 6.45
C LEU A 24 -11.71 18.69 6.70
N VAL A 25 -11.04 18.83 7.84
CA VAL A 25 -9.93 17.94 8.22
C VAL A 25 -10.41 16.50 8.37
N VAL A 26 -11.54 16.28 9.04
CA VAL A 26 -12.12 14.93 9.18
C VAL A 26 -12.52 14.35 7.82
N ALA A 27 -13.18 15.13 6.96
CA ALA A 27 -13.55 14.70 5.61
C ALA A 27 -12.32 14.32 4.78
N LEU A 28 -11.23 15.08 4.90
CA LEU A 28 -9.97 14.80 4.24
C LEU A 28 -9.33 13.51 4.73
N ILE A 29 -9.33 13.26 6.04
CA ILE A 29 -8.84 12.00 6.62
C ILE A 29 -9.66 10.83 6.08
N VAL A 30 -10.99 10.93 6.13
CA VAL A 30 -11.89 9.87 5.66
C VAL A 30 -11.70 9.60 4.16
N TYR A 31 -11.56 10.65 3.34
CA TYR A 31 -11.30 10.53 1.91
C TYR A 31 -10.02 9.73 1.63
N ASN A 32 -8.91 10.07 2.30
CA ASN A 32 -7.65 9.35 2.12
C ASN A 32 -7.73 7.91 2.61
N LEU A 33 -8.41 7.66 3.73
CA LEU A 33 -8.61 6.30 4.25
C LEU A 33 -9.46 5.45 3.29
N MET A 34 -10.50 6.01 2.67
CA MET A 34 -11.29 5.30 1.67
C MET A 34 -10.45 4.97 0.43
N GLN A 35 -9.64 5.91 -0.04
CA GLN A 35 -8.75 5.69 -1.19
C GLN A 35 -7.70 4.60 -0.89
N PHE A 36 -7.08 4.68 0.29
CA PHE A 36 -6.13 3.68 0.75
C PHE A 36 -6.78 2.30 0.90
N ALA A 37 -7.96 2.21 1.53
CA ALA A 37 -8.69 0.94 1.69
C ALA A 37 -9.09 0.31 0.35
N ALA A 38 -9.47 1.13 -0.64
CA ALA A 38 -9.75 0.65 -1.99
C ALA A 38 -8.48 0.12 -2.69
N ALA A 39 -7.34 0.79 -2.49
CA ALA A 39 -6.05 0.36 -3.01
C ALA A 39 -5.59 -0.95 -2.35
N THR A 40 -5.68 -1.08 -1.02
CA THR A 40 -5.29 -2.29 -0.29
C THR A 40 -6.14 -3.49 -0.69
N ALA A 41 -7.46 -3.31 -0.84
CA ALA A 41 -8.34 -4.39 -1.25
C ALA A 41 -8.00 -4.94 -2.64
N ARG A 42 -7.65 -4.06 -3.58
CA ARG A 42 -7.17 -4.49 -4.91
C ARG A 42 -5.81 -5.15 -4.80
N PHE A 43 -4.88 -4.54 -4.06
CA PHE A 43 -3.51 -5.02 -3.88
C PHE A 43 -3.49 -6.46 -3.34
N ASP A 44 -4.27 -6.75 -2.31
CA ASP A 44 -4.34 -8.08 -1.71
C ASP A 44 -4.78 -9.17 -2.69
N HIS A 45 -5.70 -8.82 -3.61
CA HIS A 45 -6.17 -9.76 -4.63
C HIS A 45 -5.13 -9.99 -5.74
N ILE A 46 -4.53 -8.91 -6.26
CA ILE A 46 -3.62 -9.00 -7.41
C ILE A 46 -2.23 -9.51 -7.03
N VAL A 47 -1.77 -9.31 -5.78
CA VAL A 47 -0.44 -9.77 -5.35
C VAL A 47 -0.33 -11.28 -5.46
N ALA A 48 -1.33 -12.02 -4.95
CA ALA A 48 -1.32 -13.48 -5.03
C ALA A 48 -1.35 -13.97 -6.48
N ASP A 49 -2.17 -13.35 -7.35
CA ASP A 49 -2.30 -13.73 -8.75
C ASP A 49 -1.00 -13.48 -9.55
N ILE A 50 -0.41 -12.29 -9.41
CA ILE A 50 0.81 -11.91 -10.11
C ILE A 50 2.00 -12.72 -9.61
N VAL A 51 2.13 -12.94 -8.30
CA VAL A 51 3.20 -13.79 -7.76
C VAL A 51 3.06 -15.21 -8.31
N MET A 52 1.86 -15.79 -8.37
CA MET A 52 1.67 -17.12 -8.98
C MET A 52 2.01 -17.16 -10.48
N ALA A 53 1.72 -16.09 -11.23
CA ALA A 53 1.97 -16.05 -12.67
C ALA A 53 3.46 -15.86 -13.00
N GLU A 54 4.15 -14.98 -12.27
CA GLU A 54 5.49 -14.51 -12.62
C GLU A 54 6.61 -15.21 -11.84
N ALA A 55 6.32 -15.76 -10.65
CA ALA A 55 7.34 -16.38 -9.81
C ALA A 55 7.50 -17.90 -10.03
N VAL A 56 6.67 -18.51 -10.89
CA VAL A 56 6.85 -19.91 -11.31
C VAL A 56 7.89 -19.97 -12.43
N SER A 57 9.13 -20.28 -12.06
CA SER A 57 10.22 -20.46 -13.03
C SER A 57 10.08 -21.82 -13.75
N PRO A 58 10.22 -21.89 -15.09
CA PRO A 58 10.12 -23.13 -15.85
C PRO A 58 11.19 -24.18 -15.49
N ALA A 59 12.20 -23.81 -14.70
CA ALA A 59 13.25 -24.71 -14.21
C ALA A 59 13.23 -24.95 -12.67
N GLY A 60 12.23 -24.43 -11.93
CA GLY A 60 12.16 -24.59 -10.47
C GLY A 60 13.36 -24.03 -9.68
N GLY A 61 14.14 -23.15 -10.31
CA GLY A 61 15.35 -22.57 -9.73
C GLY A 61 15.09 -21.42 -8.77
N GLU A 62 16.14 -21.03 -8.05
CA GLU A 62 16.19 -19.92 -7.10
C GLU A 62 15.55 -18.64 -7.68
N ALA A 63 14.79 -17.92 -6.85
CA ALA A 63 14.29 -16.60 -7.18
C ALA A 63 15.45 -15.67 -7.58
N THR A 64 15.54 -15.35 -8.87
CA THR A 64 16.55 -14.42 -9.40
C THR A 64 16.08 -12.98 -9.24
N ALA A 65 17.02 -12.03 -9.26
CA ALA A 65 16.69 -10.60 -9.29
C ALA A 65 15.71 -10.26 -10.43
N ASP A 66 15.80 -10.96 -11.56
CA ASP A 66 14.89 -10.78 -12.70
C ASP A 66 13.45 -11.21 -12.37
N THR A 67 13.24 -12.31 -11.63
CA THR A 67 11.89 -12.73 -11.22
C THR A 67 11.25 -11.71 -10.28
N VAL A 68 12.01 -11.19 -9.31
CA VAL A 68 11.54 -10.16 -8.37
C VAL A 68 11.16 -8.88 -9.12
N GLU A 69 11.98 -8.49 -10.09
CA GLU A 69 11.74 -7.30 -10.91
C GLU A 69 10.52 -7.47 -11.84
N ASN A 70 10.31 -8.67 -12.40
CA ASN A 70 9.13 -8.98 -13.20
C ASN A 70 7.84 -8.88 -12.35
N VAL A 71 7.82 -9.48 -11.16
CA VAL A 71 6.71 -9.38 -10.21
C VAL A 71 6.45 -7.90 -9.85
N ARG A 72 7.51 -7.14 -9.54
CA ARG A 72 7.41 -5.71 -9.21
C ARG A 72 6.82 -4.90 -10.37
N SER A 73 7.30 -5.12 -11.59
CA SER A 73 6.86 -4.43 -12.81
C SER A 73 5.40 -4.75 -13.16
N ALA A 74 5.00 -6.03 -13.06
CA ALA A 74 3.63 -6.47 -13.27
C ALA A 74 2.68 -5.87 -12.22
N LEU A 75 3.08 -5.87 -10.95
CA LEU A 75 2.31 -5.32 -9.85
C LEU A 75 2.15 -3.79 -9.95
N ALA A 76 3.22 -3.07 -10.34
CA ALA A 76 3.17 -1.64 -10.60
C ALA A 76 2.20 -1.29 -11.73
N ARG A 77 2.21 -2.06 -12.83
CA ARG A 77 1.26 -1.90 -13.93
C ARG A 77 -0.19 -2.19 -13.52
N ALA A 78 -0.39 -3.23 -12.72
CA ALA A 78 -1.72 -3.59 -12.22
C ALA A 78 -2.30 -2.57 -11.22
N MET A 79 -1.44 -1.78 -10.57
CA MET A 79 -1.80 -0.70 -9.63
C MET A 79 -1.82 0.69 -10.25
N GLU A 80 -1.64 0.81 -11.56
CA GLU A 80 -1.69 2.09 -12.27
C GLU A 80 -3.02 2.82 -11.99
N GLY A 81 -2.94 4.13 -11.73
CA GLY A 81 -4.10 4.97 -11.42
C GLY A 81 -4.50 5.04 -9.94
N TYR A 82 -3.93 4.20 -9.06
CA TYR A 82 -4.20 4.27 -7.61
C TYR A 82 -3.30 5.26 -6.85
N GLY A 83 -2.31 5.85 -7.52
CA GLY A 83 -1.37 6.80 -6.88
C GLY A 83 -0.46 6.15 -5.84
N VAL A 84 -0.10 4.88 -6.07
CA VAL A 84 0.72 4.08 -5.14
C VAL A 84 2.07 3.74 -5.76
N GLU A 85 3.07 3.63 -4.91
CA GLU A 85 4.37 3.04 -5.26
C GLU A 85 4.44 1.61 -4.74
N VAL A 86 5.12 0.73 -5.49
CA VAL A 86 5.18 -0.70 -5.20
C VAL A 86 6.63 -1.14 -5.09
N ALA A 87 6.94 -1.92 -4.05
CA ALA A 87 8.21 -2.61 -3.86
C ALA A 87 7.97 -4.11 -3.65
N VAL A 88 8.92 -4.94 -4.08
CA VAL A 88 8.86 -6.40 -3.90
C VAL A 88 10.23 -6.87 -3.44
N ALA A 89 10.25 -7.69 -2.39
CA ALA A 89 11.42 -8.41 -1.93
C ALA A 89 11.12 -9.91 -1.89
N CYS A 90 12.12 -10.75 -2.11
CA CYS A 90 11.98 -12.20 -1.97
C CYS A 90 12.97 -12.70 -0.92
N GLU A 91 12.45 -13.42 0.07
CA GLU A 91 13.22 -14.17 1.04
C GLU A 91 13.12 -15.65 0.67
N GLN A 92 14.26 -16.29 0.42
CA GLN A 92 14.32 -17.73 0.18
C GLN A 92 14.37 -18.41 1.55
N GLY A 93 13.46 -19.36 1.80
CA GLY A 93 13.53 -20.15 3.01
C GLY A 93 14.81 -20.99 3.00
N GLU A 94 15.77 -20.66 3.85
CA GLU A 94 16.87 -21.58 4.18
C GLU A 94 16.24 -22.78 4.90
N GLY A 95 16.07 -23.88 4.17
CA GLY A 95 15.69 -25.15 4.78
C GLY A 95 16.78 -25.55 5.77
N GLU A 96 16.54 -25.30 7.07
CA GLU A 96 17.38 -25.76 8.17
C GLU A 96 17.23 -27.28 8.34
N ALA A 97 17.66 -28.05 7.34
CA ALA A 97 17.74 -29.50 7.43
C ALA A 97 18.74 -30.05 6.40
N SER A 98 19.80 -30.67 6.92
CA SER A 98 20.66 -31.71 6.33
C SER A 98 20.53 -31.90 4.82
N THR A 99 21.64 -31.69 4.11
CA THR A 99 22.02 -31.79 2.67
C THR A 99 21.18 -32.67 1.71
N VAL A 100 20.26 -33.50 2.20
CA VAL A 100 19.28 -34.32 1.46
C VAL A 100 17.85 -33.73 1.45
N LEU A 101 17.51 -32.80 2.36
CA LEU A 101 16.19 -32.15 2.43
C LEU A 101 16.11 -30.81 1.68
N SER A 102 17.24 -30.24 1.26
CA SER A 102 17.29 -29.05 0.39
C SER A 102 16.68 -29.27 -1.00
N LEU A 103 16.37 -30.53 -1.35
CA LEU A 103 15.66 -30.93 -2.57
C LEU A 103 14.12 -30.91 -2.42
N ILE A 104 13.61 -30.80 -1.19
CA ILE A 104 12.22 -30.39 -0.98
C ILE A 104 12.20 -28.88 -1.19
N GLY A 105 11.56 -28.46 -2.29
CA GLY A 105 11.60 -27.11 -2.83
C GLY A 105 11.69 -26.01 -1.77
N ALA A 106 12.77 -25.23 -1.81
CA ALA A 106 12.92 -24.05 -0.97
C ALA A 106 11.72 -23.13 -1.25
N LEU A 107 10.87 -22.94 -0.24
CA LEU A 107 9.74 -22.05 -0.33
C LEU A 107 10.24 -20.61 -0.55
N HIS A 108 9.65 -19.91 -1.50
CA HIS A 108 9.96 -18.51 -1.77
C HIS A 108 8.88 -17.62 -1.17
N THR A 109 9.27 -16.74 -0.25
CA THR A 109 8.37 -15.77 0.36
C THR A 109 8.57 -14.43 -0.29
N TYR A 110 7.58 -14.00 -1.08
CA TYR A 110 7.53 -12.67 -1.70
C TYR A 110 6.86 -11.69 -0.75
N ARG A 111 7.61 -10.68 -0.29
CA ARG A 111 7.11 -9.56 0.50
C ARG A 111 6.84 -8.39 -0.45
N CYS A 112 5.56 -8.13 -0.69
CA CYS A 112 5.10 -7.04 -1.54
C CYS A 112 4.64 -5.88 -0.67
N THR A 113 5.15 -4.68 -0.92
CA THR A 113 4.84 -3.47 -0.18
C THR A 113 4.22 -2.43 -1.11
N MET A 114 3.08 -1.87 -0.69
CA MET A 114 2.40 -0.75 -1.34
C MET A 114 2.56 0.50 -0.47
N ARG A 115 2.98 1.61 -1.07
CA ARG A 115 3.12 2.92 -0.43
C ARG A 115 2.12 3.89 -1.04
N PHE A 116 1.33 4.54 -0.20
CA PHE A 116 0.30 5.49 -0.59
C PHE A 116 0.60 6.87 0.00
N THR A 117 0.74 7.86 -0.87
CA THR A 117 0.98 9.25 -0.46
C THR A 117 -0.36 9.95 -0.22
N VAL A 118 -0.56 10.42 1.01
CA VAL A 118 -1.79 11.08 1.44
C VAL A 118 -1.91 12.47 0.78
N TRP A 119 -3.12 12.82 0.36
CA TRP A 119 -3.48 14.16 -0.11
C TRP A 119 -3.97 15.05 1.05
N PRO A 120 -3.69 16.37 1.08
CA PRO A 120 -2.82 17.11 0.17
C PRO A 120 -1.36 16.76 0.41
N GLY A 121 -0.61 16.67 -0.69
CA GLY A 121 0.83 16.44 -0.65
C GLY A 121 1.58 17.59 0.05
N PRO A 122 2.91 17.48 0.19
CA PRO A 122 3.70 18.43 0.93
C PRO A 122 3.52 19.84 0.36
N LEU A 123 3.14 20.77 1.22
CA LEU A 123 2.99 22.18 0.87
C LEU A 123 4.38 22.81 0.85
N SER A 124 4.87 23.18 -0.33
CA SER A 124 6.12 23.95 -0.45
C SER A 124 5.77 25.44 -0.57
N ILE A 125 6.29 26.25 0.35
CA ILE A 125 6.17 27.72 0.28
C ILE A 125 7.60 28.27 0.22
N ALA A 126 7.91 29.01 -0.85
CA ALA A 126 9.22 29.63 -1.07
C ALA A 126 10.41 28.65 -0.97
N GLY A 127 10.24 27.41 -1.44
CA GLY A 127 11.30 26.38 -1.43
C GLY A 127 11.47 25.64 -0.11
N VAL A 128 10.67 25.96 0.91
CA VAL A 128 10.64 25.23 2.19
C VAL A 128 9.45 24.27 2.18
N SER A 129 9.74 22.97 2.26
CA SER A 129 8.72 21.93 2.45
C SER A 129 8.16 22.02 3.87
N LEU A 130 6.89 22.36 4.00
CA LEU A 130 6.18 22.31 5.28
C LEU A 130 5.77 20.86 5.53
N GLY A 131 6.61 20.15 6.27
CA GLY A 131 6.33 18.79 6.76
C GLY A 131 6.86 17.66 5.89
N ALA A 132 6.90 16.47 6.51
CA ALA A 132 7.08 15.22 5.81
C ALA A 132 5.70 14.76 5.29
N PRO A 133 5.59 14.32 4.02
CA PRO A 133 4.34 13.76 3.53
C PRO A 133 3.91 12.58 4.39
N ALA A 134 2.64 12.54 4.77
CA ALA A 134 2.08 11.36 5.42
C ALA A 134 2.02 10.24 4.38
N GLU A 135 2.69 9.13 4.67
CA GLU A 135 2.74 7.94 3.83
C GLU A 135 2.07 6.79 4.57
N LEU A 136 1.14 6.13 3.91
CA LEU A 136 0.51 4.90 4.39
C LEU A 136 1.15 3.72 3.68
N VAL A 137 1.62 2.75 4.46
CA VAL A 137 2.28 1.55 3.94
C VAL A 137 1.39 0.36 4.22
N HIS A 138 1.18 -0.47 3.19
CA HIS A 138 0.52 -1.77 3.30
C HIS A 138 1.47 -2.85 2.81
N GLU A 139 1.48 -3.99 3.49
CA GLU A 139 2.37 -5.09 3.15
C GLU A 139 1.59 -6.40 3.05
N ARG A 140 1.93 -7.18 2.02
CA ARG A 140 1.38 -8.51 1.80
C ARG A 140 2.50 -9.48 1.48
N SER A 141 2.65 -10.52 2.30
CA SER A 141 3.55 -11.64 2.06
C SER A 141 2.79 -12.78 1.35
N VAL A 142 3.43 -13.41 0.38
CA VAL A 142 2.93 -14.60 -0.30
C VAL A 142 4.06 -15.61 -0.39
N THR A 143 3.86 -16.79 0.20
CA THR A 143 4.79 -17.90 0.11
C THR A 143 4.33 -18.90 -0.95
N ILE A 144 5.23 -19.25 -1.85
CA ILE A 144 4.97 -20.20 -2.95
C ILE A 144 6.00 -21.33 -2.94
N ASP A 145 5.58 -22.49 -3.42
CA ASP A 145 6.47 -23.57 -3.81
C ASP A 145 6.81 -23.43 -5.31
N PRO A 146 8.07 -23.15 -5.69
CA PRO A 146 8.44 -23.02 -7.10
C PRO A 146 8.21 -24.30 -7.93
N TRP A 147 8.08 -25.47 -7.28
CA TRP A 147 7.86 -26.76 -7.95
C TRP A 147 6.39 -27.17 -8.04
N ARG A 148 5.51 -26.51 -7.29
CA ARG A 148 4.08 -26.77 -7.28
C ARG A 148 3.35 -25.45 -7.40
N SER A 149 2.62 -25.25 -8.51
CA SER A 149 1.76 -24.09 -8.70
C SER A 149 0.66 -24.04 -7.63
N GLY A 150 0.96 -23.41 -6.50
CA GLY A 150 0.07 -23.29 -5.35
C GLY A 150 0.67 -22.37 -4.29
N VAL A 151 -0.17 -21.47 -3.76
CA VAL A 151 0.18 -20.58 -2.64
C VAL A 151 0.04 -21.37 -1.33
N VAL A 152 1.05 -21.25 -0.45
CA VAL A 152 1.14 -22.02 0.80
C VAL A 152 0.66 -21.23 2.04
N VAL A 153 0.11 -20.02 1.81
CA VAL A 153 -0.45 -19.03 2.78
C VAL A 153 0.55 -17.96 3.21
#